data_AF-A0A2A4CIX2-F1
#
_entry.id   AF-A0A2A4CIX2-F1
#
_cell.length_a   1.000
_cell.length_b   1.000
_cell.length_c   1.000
_cell.angle_alpha   90.00
_cell.angle_beta   90.00
_cell.angle_gamma   90.00
#
_symmetry.space_group_name_H-M   'P 1'
#
loop_
_entity.id
_entity.type
_entity.pdbx_description
1 polymer ?
#
loop_
_entity_poly.entity_id
_entity_poly.type
_entity_poly.pdbx_seq_one_letter_code
_entity_poly.pdbx_strand_id
1 'polypeptide(L)'
;MNTSNSDENLQSELSVLIGNGLQADIDRLERDEPFADVIPNFDSLAMLEIILLIEEKEGFQFDQHLDSGNASSLADAAAAYRAFPSNVSALGQALIQARQAEKLKKEGESGTPSADQIRASDDTGSRIENHSQHGAS
;
A
#
# COMPACT_ATOMS: atom_id res chain seq x y z
N MET A 1 3.31 16.69 17.55
CA MET A 1 1.84 16.63 17.64
C MET A 1 1.30 17.25 16.35
N ASN A 2 1.10 16.46 15.29
CA ASN A 2 0.73 16.97 13.94
C ASN A 2 -0.27 16.07 13.19
N THR A 3 -0.78 15.01 13.82
CA THR A 3 -1.65 14.01 13.16
C THR A 3 -3.07 14.53 12.92
N SER A 4 -3.65 15.28 13.86
CA SER A 4 -5.07 15.70 13.79
C SER A 4 -5.46 16.47 12.52
N ASN A 5 -4.63 17.40 12.04
CA ASN A 5 -4.94 18.15 10.81
C ASN A 5 -4.85 17.31 9.53
N SER A 6 -4.04 16.24 9.53
CA SER A 6 -3.92 15.36 8.36
C SER A 6 -5.09 14.38 8.28
N ASP A 7 -5.56 13.92 9.45
CA ASP A 7 -6.67 12.98 9.58
C ASP A 7 -8.02 13.66 9.27
N GLU A 8 -8.25 14.88 9.81
CA GLU A 8 -9.48 15.66 9.52
C GLU A 8 -9.58 16.04 8.04
N ASN A 9 -8.45 16.38 7.40
CA ASN A 9 -8.43 16.68 5.97
C ASN A 9 -8.75 15.42 5.13
N LEU A 10 -8.20 14.26 5.51
CA LEU A 10 -8.49 13.01 4.82
C LEU A 10 -9.97 12.61 4.94
N GLN A 11 -10.58 12.78 6.10
CA GLN A 11 -11.99 12.47 6.31
C GLN A 11 -12.91 13.34 5.45
N SER A 12 -12.67 14.67 5.39
CA SER A 12 -13.45 15.56 4.53
C SER A 12 -13.23 15.22 3.05
N GLU A 13 -11.99 14.97 2.64
CA GLU A 13 -11.68 14.56 1.27
C GLU A 13 -12.40 13.27 0.85
N LEU A 14 -12.43 12.25 1.71
CA LEU A 14 -13.12 10.99 1.44
C LEU A 14 -14.64 11.18 1.44
N SER A 15 -15.17 11.99 2.36
CA SER A 15 -16.61 12.30 2.43
C SER A 15 -17.09 12.98 1.14
N VAL A 16 -16.32 13.95 0.63
CA VAL A 16 -16.62 14.63 -0.63
C VAL A 16 -16.49 13.69 -1.83
N LEU A 17 -15.46 12.84 -1.86
CA LEU A 17 -15.27 11.86 -2.94
C LEU A 17 -16.44 10.88 -3.02
N ILE A 18 -16.80 10.26 -1.90
CA ILE A 18 -17.87 9.27 -1.79
C ILE A 18 -19.23 9.93 -2.03
N GLY A 19 -19.47 11.08 -1.41
CA GLY A 19 -20.74 11.82 -1.56
C GLY A 19 -21.01 12.22 -2.99
N ASN A 20 -20.00 12.71 -3.72
CA ASN A 20 -20.15 13.04 -5.14
C ASN A 20 -20.30 11.80 -6.03
N GLY A 21 -19.52 10.75 -5.77
CA GLY A 21 -19.55 9.53 -6.59
C GLY A 21 -20.85 8.72 -6.45
N LEU A 22 -21.36 8.59 -5.23
CA LEU A 22 -22.55 7.78 -4.93
C LEU A 22 -23.81 8.62 -4.67
N GLN A 23 -23.75 9.94 -4.87
CA GLN A 23 -24.84 10.88 -4.55
C GLN A 23 -25.35 10.73 -3.10
N ALA A 24 -24.40 10.55 -2.17
CA ALA A 24 -24.67 10.41 -0.75
C ALA A 24 -24.56 11.76 -0.02
N ASP A 25 -25.15 11.84 1.18
CA ASP A 25 -25.13 13.05 1.99
C ASP A 25 -23.75 13.29 2.60
N ILE A 26 -23.00 14.25 2.05
CA ILE A 26 -21.63 14.60 2.46
C ILE A 26 -21.59 15.01 3.93
N ASP A 27 -22.55 15.80 4.41
CA ASP A 27 -22.54 16.30 5.80
C ASP A 27 -22.71 15.15 6.79
N ARG A 28 -23.46 14.10 6.41
CA ARG A 28 -23.60 12.88 7.21
C ARG A 28 -22.34 12.01 7.17
N LEU A 29 -21.69 11.90 6.01
CA LEU A 29 -20.40 11.23 5.87
C LEU A 29 -19.30 11.91 6.69
N GLU A 30 -19.26 13.25 6.70
CA GLU A 30 -18.32 14.03 7.51
C GLU A 30 -18.55 13.85 9.02
N ARG A 31 -19.79 13.59 9.44
CA ARG A 31 -20.10 13.19 10.83
C ARG A 31 -19.78 11.74 11.15
N ASP A 32 -19.18 11.02 10.21
CA ASP A 32 -18.78 9.61 10.33
C ASP A 32 -19.95 8.64 10.60
N GLU A 33 -21.14 9.00 10.12
CA GLU A 33 -22.29 8.11 10.17
C GLU A 33 -22.04 6.85 9.31
N PRO A 34 -22.58 5.67 9.69
CA PRO A 34 -22.36 4.44 8.95
C PRO A 34 -22.81 4.53 7.49
N PHE A 35 -22.05 3.95 6.57
CA PHE A 35 -22.39 3.98 5.13
C PHE A 35 -23.78 3.42 4.83
N ALA A 36 -24.19 2.37 5.56
CA ALA A 36 -25.51 1.78 5.42
C ALA A 36 -26.67 2.74 5.74
N ASP A 37 -26.41 3.78 6.54
CA ASP A 37 -27.41 4.76 6.94
C ASP A 37 -27.41 6.01 6.03
N VAL A 38 -26.31 6.24 5.30
CA VAL A 38 -26.07 7.48 4.54
C VAL A 38 -26.16 7.25 3.02
N ILE A 39 -25.71 6.10 2.55
CA ILE A 39 -25.67 5.74 1.13
C ILE A 39 -26.93 4.96 0.78
N PRO A 40 -27.78 5.46 -0.14
CA PRO A 40 -28.97 4.73 -0.58
C PRO A 40 -28.61 3.36 -1.18
N ASN A 41 -29.30 2.30 -0.75
CA ASN A 41 -29.07 0.93 -1.21
C ASN A 41 -27.61 0.47 -1.05
N PHE A 42 -26.98 0.76 0.11
CA PHE A 42 -25.61 0.34 0.38
C PHE A 42 -25.46 -1.19 0.34
N ASP A 43 -24.92 -1.68 -0.77
CA ASP A 43 -24.69 -3.09 -1.09
C ASP A 43 -23.26 -3.31 -1.63
N SER A 44 -22.98 -4.52 -2.14
CA SER A 44 -21.65 -4.83 -2.70
C SER A 44 -21.27 -3.96 -3.91
N LEU A 45 -22.24 -3.45 -4.68
CA LEU A 45 -21.96 -2.55 -5.80
C LEU A 45 -21.56 -1.17 -5.27
N ALA A 46 -22.26 -0.66 -4.25
CA ALA A 46 -21.87 0.59 -3.59
C ALA A 46 -20.46 0.49 -2.96
N MET A 47 -20.14 -0.65 -2.32
CA MET A 47 -18.80 -0.90 -1.79
C MET A 47 -17.74 -0.92 -2.90
N LEU A 48 -18.02 -1.60 -4.02
CA LEU A 48 -17.12 -1.63 -5.17
C LEU A 48 -16.88 -0.24 -5.75
N GLU A 49 -17.93 0.58 -5.88
CA GLU A 49 -17.82 1.95 -6.39
C GLU A 49 -16.90 2.80 -5.49
N ILE A 50 -17.03 2.69 -4.16
CA ILE A 50 -16.15 3.38 -3.23
C ILE A 50 -14.69 2.97 -3.42
N ILE A 51 -14.43 1.67 -3.61
CA ILE A 51 -13.08 1.15 -3.89
C ILE A 51 -12.55 1.79 -5.17
N LEU A 52 -13.30 1.72 -6.27
CA LEU A 52 -12.87 2.25 -7.57
C LEU A 52 -12.57 3.75 -7.53
N LEU A 53 -13.41 4.55 -6.84
CA LEU A 53 -13.18 5.98 -6.66
C LEU A 53 -11.87 6.27 -5.91
N ILE A 54 -11.55 5.46 -4.90
CA ILE A 54 -10.28 5.56 -4.17
C ILE A 54 -9.12 5.16 -5.04
N GLU A 55 -9.21 4.03 -5.76
CA GLU A 55 -8.14 3.55 -6.64
C GLU A 55 -7.83 4.53 -7.76
N GLU A 56 -8.85 5.14 -8.35
CA GLU A 56 -8.70 6.21 -9.35
C GLU A 56 -7.94 7.42 -8.77
N LYS A 57 -8.29 7.83 -7.55
CA LYS A 57 -7.63 8.97 -6.87
C LYS A 57 -6.19 8.65 -6.47
N GLU A 58 -5.93 7.45 -5.99
CA GLU A 58 -4.66 7.07 -5.36
C GLU A 58 -3.64 6.45 -6.34
N GLY A 59 -4.11 5.87 -7.44
CA GLY A 59 -3.26 5.25 -8.46
C GLY A 59 -2.65 3.90 -8.04
N PHE A 60 -3.26 3.21 -7.08
CA PHE A 60 -2.91 1.83 -6.70
C PHE A 60 -4.16 1.02 -6.38
N GLN A 61 -4.05 -0.32 -6.41
CA GLN A 61 -5.16 -1.25 -6.13
C GLN A 61 -5.40 -1.34 -4.63
N PHE A 62 -6.44 -0.68 -4.15
CA PHE A 62 -6.75 -0.52 -2.72
C PHE A 62 -7.38 -1.78 -2.14
N ASP A 63 -8.17 -2.49 -2.93
CA ASP A 63 -8.84 -3.74 -2.54
C ASP A 63 -7.86 -4.80 -2.00
N GLN A 64 -6.66 -4.88 -2.57
CA GLN A 64 -5.60 -5.79 -2.12
C GLN A 64 -5.13 -5.54 -0.68
N HIS A 65 -5.40 -4.36 -0.13
CA HIS A 65 -4.97 -3.97 1.21
C HIS A 65 -6.06 -4.09 2.28
N LEU A 66 -7.32 -4.36 1.88
CA LEU A 66 -8.45 -4.47 2.80
C LEU A 66 -8.41 -5.74 3.66
N ASP A 67 -7.57 -6.72 3.32
CA ASP A 67 -7.58 -8.06 3.94
C ASP A 67 -6.18 -8.49 4.41
N SER A 68 -5.53 -7.61 5.18
CA SER A 68 -4.24 -7.89 5.84
C SER A 68 -4.32 -8.91 7.00
N GLY A 69 -5.49 -9.51 7.23
CA GLY A 69 -5.73 -10.51 8.27
C GLY A 69 -5.88 -11.95 7.78
N ASN A 70 -6.36 -12.20 6.56
CA ASN A 70 -6.55 -13.57 6.03
C ASN A 70 -6.80 -13.66 4.50
N ALA A 71 -6.26 -12.76 3.69
CA ALA A 71 -6.39 -12.82 2.22
C ALA A 71 -5.51 -13.91 1.56
N SER A 72 -5.63 -15.16 2.01
CA SER A 72 -5.19 -16.28 1.20
C SER A 72 -6.24 -16.51 0.11
N SER A 73 -6.01 -15.85 -1.02
CA SER A 73 -6.73 -15.93 -2.30
C SER A 73 -8.02 -15.13 -2.41
N LEU A 74 -8.21 -14.59 -3.62
CA LEU A 74 -9.43 -14.02 -4.21
C LEU A 74 -10.71 -14.91 -4.07
N ALA A 75 -10.64 -16.04 -3.36
CA ALA A 75 -11.67 -17.08 -3.32
C ALA A 75 -12.84 -16.74 -2.39
N ASP A 76 -12.72 -15.75 -1.51
CA ASP A 76 -13.81 -15.37 -0.60
C ASP A 76 -14.14 -13.88 -0.68
N ALA A 77 -14.65 -13.45 -1.84
CA ALA A 77 -15.16 -12.10 -2.04
C ALA A 77 -16.18 -11.71 -0.93
N ALA A 78 -16.94 -12.67 -0.39
CA ALA A 78 -17.85 -12.42 0.72
C ALA A 78 -17.11 -12.07 2.04
N ALA A 79 -15.93 -12.63 2.28
CA ALA A 79 -15.07 -12.23 3.40
C ALA A 79 -14.49 -10.82 3.19
N ALA A 80 -14.06 -10.49 1.97
CA ALA A 80 -13.58 -9.14 1.63
C ALA A 80 -14.66 -8.07 1.83
N TYR A 81 -15.91 -8.34 1.41
CA TYR A 81 -17.04 -7.44 1.65
C TYR A 81 -17.43 -7.34 3.14
N ARG A 82 -17.19 -8.39 3.95
CA ARG A 82 -17.38 -8.32 5.41
C ARG A 82 -16.32 -7.49 6.11
N ALA A 83 -15.10 -7.45 5.57
CA ALA A 83 -14.00 -6.64 6.08
C ALA A 83 -14.08 -5.17 5.60
N PHE A 84 -15.01 -4.85 4.70
CA PHE A 84 -15.17 -3.50 4.17
C PHE A 84 -15.42 -2.48 5.30
N PRO A 85 -14.74 -1.33 5.31
CA PRO A 85 -14.93 -0.31 6.33
C PRO A 85 -16.39 0.16 6.43
N SER A 86 -16.90 0.30 7.64
CA SER A 86 -18.32 0.65 7.87
C SER A 86 -18.63 2.15 7.75
N ASN A 87 -17.61 3.00 7.80
CA ASN A 87 -17.71 4.47 7.77
C ASN A 87 -16.43 5.12 7.24
N VAL A 88 -16.44 6.46 7.10
CA VAL A 88 -15.36 7.23 6.48
C VAL A 88 -14.08 7.17 7.30
N SER A 89 -14.15 7.24 8.63
CA SER A 89 -12.96 7.15 9.49
C SER A 89 -12.26 5.81 9.35
N ALA A 90 -13.00 4.70 9.39
CA ALA A 90 -12.43 3.37 9.22
C ALA A 90 -11.81 3.21 7.83
N LEU A 91 -12.44 3.76 6.80
CA LEU A 91 -11.93 3.77 5.44
C LEU A 91 -10.64 4.60 5.32
N GLY A 92 -10.59 5.77 5.96
CA GLY A 92 -9.38 6.60 6.03
C GLY A 92 -8.22 5.88 6.71
N GLN A 93 -8.47 5.15 7.80
CA GLN A 93 -7.45 4.34 8.46
C GLN A 93 -6.94 3.22 7.55
N ALA A 94 -7.84 2.52 6.87
CA ALA A 94 -7.46 1.49 5.89
C ALA A 94 -6.60 2.09 4.76
N LEU A 95 -6.96 3.27 4.26
CA LEU A 95 -6.20 3.97 3.21
C LEU A 95 -4.81 4.40 3.68
N ILE A 96 -4.67 4.90 4.92
CA ILE A 96 -3.37 5.23 5.49
C ILE A 96 -2.46 3.98 5.55
N GLN A 97 -3.01 2.84 5.98
CA GLN A 97 -2.27 1.59 6.03
C GLN A 97 -1.87 1.10 4.63
N ALA A 98 -2.77 1.20 3.65
CA ALA A 98 -2.49 0.83 2.27
C ALA A 98 -1.37 1.69 1.67
N ARG A 99 -1.42 3.03 1.86
CA ARG A 99 -0.36 3.96 1.43
C ARG A 99 1.00 3.61 2.02
N GLN A 100 1.04 3.21 3.29
CA GLN A 100 2.28 2.78 3.95
C GLN A 100 2.82 1.48 3.36
N ALA A 101 1.96 0.50 3.12
CA ALA A 101 2.34 -0.77 2.49
C ALA A 101 2.90 -0.57 1.07
N GLU A 102 2.26 0.28 0.27
CA GLU A 102 2.71 0.60 -1.09
C GLU A 102 4.05 1.34 -1.11
N LYS A 103 4.30 2.23 -0.14
CA LYS A 103 5.60 2.87 0.02
C LYS A 103 6.70 1.86 0.29
N LEU A 104 6.46 0.90 1.19
CA LEU A 104 7.41 -0.16 1.52
C LEU A 104 7.71 -1.08 0.33
N LYS A 105 6.70 -1.43 -0.49
CA LYS A 105 6.91 -2.23 -1.71
C LYS A 105 7.83 -1.51 -2.71
N LYS A 106 7.57 -0.22 -2.96
CA LYS A 106 8.37 0.59 -3.90
C LYS A 106 9.81 0.76 -3.44
N GLU A 107 10.03 0.92 -2.13
CA GLU A 107 11.39 1.02 -1.56
C GLU A 107 12.15 -0.32 -1.62
N GLY A 108 11.45 -1.45 -1.47
CA GLY A 108 12.03 -2.80 -1.58
C GLY A 108 12.43 -3.20 -3.01
N GLU A 109 11.70 -2.78 -4.04
CA GLU A 109 12.01 -3.09 -5.45
C GLU A 109 13.21 -2.29 -5.99
N SER A 110 13.50 -1.11 -5.43
CA SER A 110 14.72 -0.35 -5.75
C SER A 110 16.01 -0.88 -5.11
N GLY A 111 15.93 -1.95 -4.32
CA GLY A 111 17.02 -2.46 -3.48
C GLY A 111 17.70 -3.75 -3.94
N THR A 112 17.46 -4.26 -5.16
CA THR A 112 18.23 -5.42 -5.67
C THR A 112 19.41 -4.93 -6.52
N PRO A 113 20.66 -4.92 -6.02
CA PRO A 113 21.80 -4.89 -6.92
C PRO A 113 21.74 -6.15 -7.78
N SER A 114 21.52 -5.99 -9.09
CA SER A 114 21.59 -7.10 -10.04
C SER A 114 22.89 -7.87 -9.81
N ALA A 115 22.76 -9.17 -9.53
CA ALA A 115 23.87 -10.11 -9.38
C ALA A 115 24.59 -10.41 -10.72
N ASP A 116 24.67 -9.43 -11.62
CA ASP A 116 25.25 -9.51 -12.97
C ASP A 116 26.45 -8.55 -13.16
N GLN A 117 27.03 -8.05 -12.06
CA GLN A 117 28.30 -7.28 -12.08
C GLN A 117 29.45 -8.00 -11.36
N ILE A 118 29.47 -9.33 -11.38
CA ILE A 118 30.64 -10.12 -10.98
C ILE A 118 31.17 -10.87 -12.20
N ARG A 119 31.64 -10.13 -13.20
CA ARG A 119 32.56 -10.69 -14.20
C ARG A 119 33.43 -9.59 -14.79
N ALA A 120 34.71 -9.93 -14.90
CA ALA A 120 35.82 -9.17 -15.47
C ALA A 120 36.45 -8.10 -14.56
N SER A 121 37.32 -8.54 -13.66
CA SER A 121 38.64 -7.93 -13.43
C SER A 121 39.46 -8.83 -12.52
N ASP A 122 40.19 -9.80 -13.09
CA ASP A 122 41.45 -10.30 -12.50
C ASP A 122 42.24 -11.07 -13.58
N ASP A 123 42.61 -10.32 -14.62
CA ASP A 123 43.74 -10.66 -15.49
C ASP A 123 44.90 -9.74 -15.08
N THR A 124 45.64 -10.14 -14.04
CA THR A 124 46.96 -9.59 -13.78
C THR A 124 47.87 -10.71 -13.28
N GLY A 125 48.65 -11.25 -14.22
CA GLY A 125 49.76 -12.12 -13.92
C GLY A 125 50.80 -11.41 -13.03
N SER A 126 51.36 -12.15 -12.08
CA SER A 126 52.70 -11.90 -11.58
C SER A 126 53.26 -13.14 -10.91
N ARG A 127 54.03 -13.87 -11.73
CA ARG A 127 55.02 -14.86 -11.32
C ARG A 127 56.08 -14.15 -10.50
N ILE A 128 56.14 -14.42 -9.20
CA ILE A 128 57.27 -14.04 -8.35
C ILE A 128 58.03 -15.32 -8.01
N GLU A 129 59.11 -15.54 -8.74
CA GLU A 129 60.22 -16.38 -8.31
C GLU A 129 60.91 -15.69 -7.13
N ASN A 130 61.06 -16.37 -6.00
CA ASN A 130 61.96 -15.91 -4.96
C ASN A 130 62.85 -17.05 -4.48
N HIS A 131 64.10 -17.01 -4.95
CA HIS A 131 65.23 -17.76 -4.41
C HIS A 131 65.45 -17.38 -2.94
N SER A 132 65.75 -18.37 -2.10
CA SER A 132 66.43 -18.12 -0.83
C SER A 132 67.56 -19.13 -0.68
N GLN A 133 68.77 -18.65 -0.99
CA GLN A 133 70.03 -19.23 -0.55
C GLN A 133 70.10 -19.13 0.98
N HIS A 134 70.31 -20.25 1.66
CA HIS A 134 70.80 -20.26 3.04
C HIS A 134 72.31 -20.49 3.00
N GLY A 135 73.07 -19.47 3.39
CA GLY A 135 74.51 -19.52 3.57
C GLY A 135 74.89 -20.23 4.86
N ALA A 136 76.00 -20.96 4.79
CA ALA A 136 76.65 -21.65 5.88
C ALA A 136 77.30 -20.69 6.89
N SER A 137 77.32 -21.10 8.16
CA SER A 137 78.47 -20.98 9.07
C SER A 137 78.28 -21.98 10.20
#